data_AF-A0A2N2GLK4-F1
#
_entry.id   AF-A0A2N2GLK4-F1
#
_cell.length_a   1.000
_cell.length_b   1.000
_cell.length_c   1.000
_cell.angle_alpha   90.00
_cell.angle_beta   90.00
_cell.angle_gamma   90.00
#
_symmetry.space_group_name_H-M   'P 1'
#
loop_
_entity.id
_entity.type
_entity.pdbx_description
1 polymer ?
#
loop_
_entity_poly.entity_id
_entity_poly.type
_entity_poly.pdbx_seq_one_letter_code
_entity_poly.pdbx_strand_id
1 'polypeptide(L)'
;MNMVGLAAVIGLLVFSSQSFGEEAYDEDTYGPKAPIIWTKPVKGVVFYHKTHTMDAGLSCDMCHDTLFEMAAGAAEQKADFTMAGVKGYNKLTGPAPQGKASGKH
;
A
#
# COMPACT_ATOMS: atom_id res chain seq x y z
N MET A 1 -30.67 -38.45 -24.41
CA MET A 1 -29.65 -37.41 -24.18
C MET A 1 -29.93 -36.28 -25.17
N ASN A 2 -30.65 -35.23 -24.77
CA ASN A 2 -31.06 -34.18 -25.72
C ASN A 2 -29.84 -33.33 -26.09
N MET A 3 -29.56 -33.23 -27.39
CA MET A 3 -28.47 -32.42 -27.96
C MET A 3 -28.54 -30.95 -27.50
N VAL A 4 -29.75 -30.47 -27.20
CA VAL A 4 -30.03 -29.14 -26.62
C VAL A 4 -29.44 -28.99 -25.20
N GLY A 5 -29.46 -30.05 -24.39
CA GLY A 5 -28.91 -30.04 -23.04
C GLY A 5 -27.38 -30.04 -22.99
N LEU A 6 -26.72 -30.66 -23.99
CA LEU A 6 -25.26 -30.70 -24.08
C LEU A 6 -24.69 -29.31 -24.47
N ALA A 7 -25.38 -28.59 -25.34
CA ALA A 7 -24.97 -27.24 -25.76
C ALA A 7 -25.09 -26.21 -24.62
N ALA A 8 -26.09 -26.33 -23.75
CA ALA A 8 -26.26 -25.43 -22.60
C ALA A 8 -25.15 -25.58 -21.54
N VAL A 9 -24.68 -26.81 -21.31
CA VAL A 9 -23.59 -27.09 -20.36
C VAL A 9 -22.24 -26.62 -20.89
N ILE A 10 -22.00 -26.79 -22.20
CA ILE A 10 -20.77 -26.30 -22.86
C ILE A 10 -20.76 -24.77 -22.90
N GLY A 11 -21.90 -24.13 -23.17
CA GLY A 11 -22.02 -22.67 -23.16
C GLY A 11 -21.72 -22.04 -21.80
N LEU A 12 -22.15 -22.68 -20.71
CA LEU A 12 -21.86 -22.22 -19.34
C LEU A 12 -20.37 -22.36 -18.99
N LEU A 13 -19.71 -23.43 -19.42
CA LEU A 13 -18.27 -23.65 -19.19
C LEU A 13 -17.39 -22.64 -19.96
N VAL A 14 -17.79 -22.23 -21.16
CA VAL A 14 -17.04 -21.24 -21.95
C VAL A 14 -17.21 -19.82 -21.38
N PHE A 15 -18.39 -19.48 -20.86
CA PHE A 15 -18.63 -18.14 -20.31
C PHE A 15 -17.83 -17.88 -19.02
N SER A 16 -17.57 -18.92 -18.21
CA SER A 16 -16.72 -18.85 -17.02
C SER A 16 -15.22 -18.67 -17.31
N SER A 17 -14.79 -18.84 -18.56
CA SER A 17 -13.39 -18.68 -18.98
C SER A 17 -13.03 -17.28 -19.48
N GLN A 18 -13.94 -16.32 -19.38
CA GLN A 18 -13.62 -14.90 -19.55
C GLN A 18 -12.82 -14.43 -18.32
N SER A 19 -11.51 -14.66 -18.38
CA SER A 19 -10.53 -14.11 -17.47
C SER A 19 -10.69 -12.60 -17.40
N PHE A 20 -11.01 -12.09 -16.21
CA PHE A 20 -10.93 -10.67 -15.89
C PHE A 20 -9.54 -10.19 -16.30
N GLY A 21 -9.48 -9.27 -17.26
CA GLY A 21 -8.22 -8.67 -17.68
C GLY A 21 -7.55 -8.05 -16.46
N GLU A 22 -6.29 -8.38 -16.24
CA GLU A 22 -5.47 -7.65 -15.28
C GLU A 22 -5.39 -6.20 -15.77
N GLU A 23 -6.20 -5.33 -15.15
CA GLU A 23 -6.19 -3.89 -15.37
C GLU A 23 -4.73 -3.41 -15.27
N ALA A 24 -4.26 -2.69 -16.29
CA ALA A 24 -2.90 -2.17 -16.29
C ALA A 24 -2.68 -1.27 -15.06
N TYR A 25 -1.58 -1.49 -14.34
CA TYR A 25 -1.28 -0.71 -13.14
C TYR A 25 -1.07 0.76 -13.50
N ASP A 26 -1.94 1.63 -12.98
CA ASP A 26 -1.88 3.07 -13.15
C ASP A 26 -1.10 3.72 -11.99
N GLU A 27 0.10 4.23 -12.28
CA GLU A 27 0.95 4.85 -11.27
C GLU A 27 0.43 6.21 -10.80
N ASP A 28 -0.40 6.90 -11.59
CA ASP A 28 -0.99 8.19 -11.21
C ASP A 28 -2.12 7.99 -10.18
N THR A 29 -2.88 6.90 -10.32
CA THR A 29 -3.94 6.54 -9.38
C THR A 29 -3.40 5.82 -8.14
N TYR A 30 -2.48 4.88 -8.32
CA TYR A 30 -2.05 3.99 -7.25
C TYR A 30 -0.67 4.30 -6.68
N GLY A 31 0.05 5.29 -7.23
CA GLY A 31 1.44 5.59 -6.86
C GLY A 31 2.45 4.66 -7.53
N PRO A 32 3.75 4.82 -7.27
CA PRO A 32 4.81 4.04 -7.92
C PRO A 32 4.64 2.53 -7.78
N LYS A 33 4.82 1.79 -8.89
CA LYS A 33 4.77 0.32 -8.88
C LYS A 33 5.96 -0.29 -8.15
N ALA A 34 7.12 0.35 -8.25
CA ALA A 34 8.32 -0.08 -7.57
C ALA A 34 8.20 0.14 -6.05
N PRO A 35 8.62 -0.82 -5.21
CA PRO A 35 8.59 -0.64 -3.77
C PRO A 35 9.59 0.42 -3.31
N ILE A 36 9.23 1.10 -2.22
CA ILE A 36 10.17 1.88 -1.43
C ILE A 36 10.89 0.93 -0.47
N ILE A 37 12.22 0.94 -0.49
CA ILE A 37 13.05 0.14 0.43
C ILE A 37 13.64 1.08 1.47
N TRP A 38 13.21 0.95 2.73
CA TRP A 38 13.84 1.66 3.83
C TRP A 38 15.00 0.83 4.42
N THR A 39 16.07 1.55 4.71
CA THR A 39 17.32 1.04 5.29
C THR A 39 17.48 1.43 6.76
N LYS A 40 16.66 2.37 7.24
CA LYS A 40 16.58 2.80 8.64
C LYS A 40 15.15 2.66 9.18
N PRO A 41 14.95 2.64 10.50
CA PRO A 41 15.97 2.33 11.52
C PRO A 41 16.37 0.84 11.51
N VAL A 42 15.62 0.00 10.79
CA VAL A 42 15.97 -1.40 10.48
C VAL A 42 16.08 -1.56 8.96
N LYS A 43 17.05 -2.35 8.52
CA LYS A 43 17.22 -2.65 7.09
C LYS A 43 16.12 -3.61 6.63
N GLY A 44 15.53 -3.34 5.48
CA GLY A 44 14.65 -4.28 4.79
C GLY A 44 13.16 -4.07 5.05
N VAL A 45 12.73 -2.87 5.46
CA VAL A 45 11.31 -2.54 5.41
C VAL A 45 10.96 -2.19 3.97
N VAL A 46 10.07 -2.98 3.38
CA VAL A 46 9.62 -2.84 2.00
C VAL A 46 8.21 -2.28 2.03
N PHE A 47 8.00 -1.12 1.42
CA PHE A 47 6.70 -0.47 1.32
C PHE A 47 6.21 -0.50 -0.12
N TYR A 48 5.00 -1.02 -0.32
CA TYR A 48 4.33 -1.08 -1.62
C TYR A 48 3.13 -0.14 -1.63
N HIS A 49 3.08 0.78 -2.60
CA HIS A 49 1.91 1.65 -2.75
C HIS A 49 0.65 0.85 -3.07
N LYS A 50 0.72 -0.09 -4.02
CA LYS A 50 -0.39 -0.98 -4.40
C LYS A 50 -1.17 -1.54 -3.19
N THR A 51 -0.47 -2.05 -2.17
CA THR A 51 -1.10 -2.63 -0.98
C THR A 51 -1.95 -1.62 -0.21
N HIS A 52 -1.58 -0.35 -0.24
CA HIS A 52 -2.25 0.71 0.49
C HIS A 52 -3.30 1.41 -0.38
N THR A 53 -2.98 1.75 -1.62
CA THR A 53 -3.85 2.51 -2.52
C THR A 53 -4.85 1.61 -3.25
N MET A 54 -4.36 0.59 -3.96
CA MET A 54 -5.19 -0.32 -4.76
C MET A 54 -5.93 -1.33 -3.88
N ASP A 55 -5.21 -2.03 -3.01
CA ASP A 55 -5.78 -3.15 -2.26
C ASP A 55 -6.57 -2.68 -1.03
N ALA A 56 -6.10 -1.62 -0.34
CA ALA A 56 -6.75 -1.07 0.86
C ALA A 56 -7.58 0.21 0.59
N GLY A 57 -7.53 0.76 -0.62
CA GLY A 57 -8.36 1.91 -1.02
C GLY A 57 -7.96 3.24 -0.36
N LEU A 58 -6.73 3.37 0.13
CA LEU A 58 -6.24 4.60 0.75
C LEU A 58 -5.95 5.66 -0.31
N SER A 59 -6.42 6.88 -0.10
CA SER A 59 -6.08 8.04 -0.94
C SER A 59 -4.67 8.57 -0.65
N CYS A 60 -4.07 9.24 -1.65
CA CYS A 60 -2.70 9.75 -1.59
C CYS A 60 -2.50 10.74 -0.43
N ASP A 61 -3.49 11.57 -0.12
CA ASP A 61 -3.45 12.61 0.93
C ASP A 61 -3.42 12.05 2.35
N MET A 62 -3.81 10.79 2.55
CA MET A 62 -3.70 10.16 3.88
C MET A 62 -2.25 9.87 4.28
N CYS A 63 -1.34 9.83 3.31
CA CYS A 63 0.09 9.67 3.55
C CYS A 63 0.87 10.93 3.19
N HIS A 64 0.56 11.55 2.05
CA HIS A 64 1.29 12.70 1.56
C HIS A 64 0.83 14.01 2.19
N ASP A 65 1.73 15.00 2.21
CA ASP A 65 1.59 16.31 2.84
C ASP A 65 1.54 16.33 4.38
N THR A 66 1.23 15.19 5.01
CA THR A 66 1.13 15.06 6.47
C THR A 66 2.13 14.08 7.07
N LEU A 67 2.19 12.84 6.58
CA LEU A 67 3.05 11.79 7.12
C LEU A 67 4.38 11.67 6.36
N PHE A 68 4.32 11.73 5.02
CA PHE A 68 5.46 11.48 4.15
C PHE A 68 5.50 12.45 2.98
N GLU A 69 6.69 12.95 2.65
CA GLU A 69 6.88 13.72 1.42
C GLU A 69 6.81 12.77 0.21
N MET A 70 6.40 13.30 -0.97
CA MET A 70 6.45 12.56 -2.24
C MET A 70 7.89 12.42 -2.76
N ALA A 71 8.79 11.94 -1.91
CA ALA A 71 10.20 11.73 -2.20
C ALA A 71 10.70 10.51 -1.42
N ALA A 72 11.03 9.44 -2.15
CA ALA A 72 11.57 8.22 -1.54
C ALA A 72 12.86 8.54 -0.76
N GLY A 73 12.98 7.98 0.45
CA GLY A 73 14.13 8.20 1.34
C GLY A 73 14.12 9.53 2.11
N ALA A 74 13.25 10.49 1.80
CA ALA A 74 13.16 11.75 2.55
C ALA A 74 12.82 11.52 4.03
N ALA A 75 11.91 10.56 4.29
CA ALA A 75 11.55 10.17 5.64
C ALA A 75 12.74 9.65 6.45
N GLU A 76 13.67 8.91 5.82
CA GLU A 76 14.85 8.33 6.50
C GLU A 76 15.88 9.37 6.95
N GLN A 77 15.78 10.60 6.45
CA GLN A 77 16.65 11.71 6.85
C GLN A 77 16.13 12.46 8.07
N LYS A 78 14.87 12.22 8.48
CA LYS A 78 14.30 12.86 9.65
C LYS A 78 14.79 12.17 10.92
N ALA A 79 15.16 12.97 11.93
CA ALA A 79 15.71 12.46 13.19
C ALA A 79 14.71 11.62 13.99
N ASP A 80 13.41 11.79 13.74
CA ASP A 80 12.30 11.07 14.36
C ASP A 80 11.86 9.81 13.59
N PHE A 81 12.57 9.44 12.52
CA PHE A 81 12.33 8.21 11.76
C PHE A 81 12.76 6.96 12.54
N THR A 82 11.94 6.62 13.52
CA THR A 82 12.08 5.48 14.43
C THR A 82 11.01 4.43 14.16
N MET A 83 11.15 3.22 14.71
CA MET A 83 10.13 2.18 14.55
C MET A 83 8.75 2.64 15.07
N ALA A 84 8.73 3.49 16.10
CA ALA A 84 7.51 4.09 16.61
C ALA A 84 6.90 5.12 15.63
N GLY A 85 7.74 5.91 14.95
CA GLY A 85 7.31 6.86 13.93
C GLY A 85 6.76 6.20 12.68
N VAL A 86 7.40 5.11 12.20
CA VAL A 86 6.95 4.36 11.01
C VAL A 86 5.67 3.57 11.29
N LYS A 87 5.48 3.07 12.52
CA LYS A 87 4.26 2.37 12.95
C LYS A 87 3.08 3.32 13.21
N GLY A 88 3.09 4.52 12.63
CA GLY A 88 2.23 5.65 12.99
C GLY A 88 0.77 5.29 13.25
N TYR A 89 0.20 6.00 14.25
CA TYR A 89 -1.21 6.10 14.64
C TYR A 89 -1.97 4.79 14.96
N ASN A 90 -2.41 4.66 16.22
CA ASN A 90 -3.46 3.73 16.61
C ASN A 90 -4.70 4.54 17.00
N LYS A 91 -5.83 4.30 16.34
CA LYS A 91 -7.12 4.99 16.60
C LYS A 91 -7.56 4.91 18.07
N LEU A 92 -7.11 3.89 18.82
CA LEU A 92 -7.41 3.70 20.25
C LEU A 92 -6.46 4.46 21.19
N THR A 93 -5.26 4.85 20.75
CA THR A 93 -4.23 5.46 21.62
C THR A 93 -3.74 6.83 21.14
N GLY A 94 -4.26 7.34 20.02
CA GLY A 94 -3.80 8.60 19.43
C GLY A 94 -2.40 8.49 18.81
N PRO A 95 -1.83 9.60 18.31
CA PRO A 95 -0.43 9.65 17.91
C PRO A 95 0.45 9.22 19.08
N ALA A 96 1.51 8.47 18.81
CA ALA A 96 2.51 8.16 19.83
C ALA A 96 3.00 9.48 20.45
N PRO A 97 3.12 9.59 21.79
CA PRO A 97 3.56 10.83 22.41
C PRO A 97 4.92 11.23 21.84
N GLN A 98 5.00 12.46 21.34
CA GLN A 98 6.23 13.07 20.85
C GLN A 98 7.23 13.09 22.02
N GLY A 99 8.14 12.13 22.04
CA GLY A 99 9.22 12.08 23.01
C GLY A 99 10.09 13.31 22.79
N LYS A 100 10.02 14.28 23.70
CA LYS A 100 10.97 15.38 23.75
C LYS A 100 12.38 14.79 23.67
N ALA A 101 13.15 15.24 22.67
CA ALA A 101 14.59 15.09 22.69
C ALA A 101 15.12 15.82 23.95
N SER A 102 15.21 15.10 25.06
CA SER A 102 15.91 15.54 26.27
C SER A 102 17.39 15.22 26.09
N GLY A 103 18.03 15.93 25.17
CA GLY A 103 19.47 16.17 25.25
C GLY A 103 19.69 17.34 26.19
N LYS A 104 20.10 17.06 27.43
CA LYS A 104 20.73 18.05 28.30
C LYS A 104 22.12 17.51 28.65
N HIS A 105 23.09 18.42 28.51
CA HIS A 105 24.53 18.29 28.71
C HIS A 105 24.96 17.40 29.87
#